data_AF-A0A2G2V331-F1
#
_entry.id   AF-A0A2G2V331-F1
#
_cell.length_a   1.000
_cell.length_b   1.000
_cell.length_c   1.000
_cell.angle_alpha   90.00
_cell.angle_beta   90.00
_cell.angle_gamma   90.00
#
_symmetry.space_group_name_H-M   'P 1'
#
loop_
_entity.id
_entity.type
_entity.pdbx_description
1 polymer ?
#
loop_
_entity_poly.entity_id
_entity_poly.type
_entity_poly.pdbx_seq_one_letter_code
_entity_poly.pdbx_strand_id
1 'polypeptide(L)'
;MASTTMTKAKTNEDQVRKAVNALLKWKKLQSKELQNLNSLSHEESEEEDDDDFIYLQLTLKKSPPKQLTTPHKITLPHSFQSFSNICLIIADRPKKPHNSKSILDAKTDKIKKPHNSKINLDVETVQKKLEYEGIPIDKVMKISKLKSEYKSFEAKRELYDSYELFLADKRVVNLLPGLLGKQFYKKKRKVPVPVDLRGNSSWKEEIERACSTTLLCLGNGTCSVLKIGKGGMENGEVMENVLASIDGIIEFVPKKLDGVRAFHLKFSDSLALPVYEALPDKK
;
A
#
# COMPACT_ATOMS: atom_id res chain seq x y z
N MET A 1 -37.21 15.02 7.63
CA MET A 1 -36.16 14.92 6.59
C MET A 1 -34.84 15.25 7.24
N ALA A 2 -34.13 14.23 7.73
CA ALA A 2 -32.80 14.36 8.32
C ALA A 2 -31.91 13.41 7.55
N SER A 3 -31.04 13.95 6.69
CA SER A 3 -30.01 13.16 6.01
C SER A 3 -28.77 14.01 5.76
N THR A 4 -27.77 13.74 6.59
CA THR A 4 -26.39 13.48 6.17
C THR A 4 -25.66 14.60 5.42
N THR A 5 -25.36 15.70 6.12
CA THR A 5 -24.18 16.52 5.85
C THR A 5 -23.06 16.10 6.82
N MET A 6 -22.49 14.92 6.56
CA MET A 6 -21.26 14.50 7.25
C MET A 6 -20.14 15.45 6.80
N THR A 7 -19.81 16.37 7.72
CA THR A 7 -18.58 17.18 7.80
C THR A 7 -17.48 16.76 6.82
N LYS A 8 -17.38 17.48 5.69
CA LYS A 8 -16.12 17.71 4.97
C LYS A 8 -15.06 18.01 6.04
N ALA A 9 -13.99 17.21 6.10
CA ALA A 9 -12.93 17.38 7.09
C ALA A 9 -12.55 18.86 7.16
N LYS A 10 -12.40 19.38 8.39
CA LYS A 10 -12.04 20.77 8.73
C LYS A 10 -10.60 21.10 8.32
N THR A 11 -10.14 20.55 7.20
CA THR A 11 -8.88 20.81 6.55
C THR A 11 -9.12 21.98 5.63
N ASN A 12 -8.35 23.05 5.79
CA ASN A 12 -8.48 24.20 4.93
C ASN A 12 -7.97 23.82 3.54
N GLU A 13 -8.89 23.62 2.60
CA GLU A 13 -8.61 23.26 1.21
C GLU A 13 -7.59 24.24 0.58
N ASP A 14 -7.66 25.52 0.96
CA ASP A 14 -6.69 26.53 0.55
C ASP A 14 -5.29 26.28 1.12
N GLN A 15 -5.19 25.77 2.35
CA GLN A 15 -3.91 25.43 2.96
C GLN A 15 -3.28 24.22 2.28
N VAL A 16 -4.08 23.20 1.95
CA VAL A 16 -3.63 22.05 1.15
C VAL A 16 -3.08 22.54 -0.19
N ARG A 17 -3.86 23.37 -0.90
CA ARG A 17 -3.48 23.92 -2.20
C ARG A 17 -2.19 24.74 -2.13
N LYS A 18 -2.04 25.61 -1.12
CA LYS A 18 -0.81 26.39 -0.90
C LYS A 18 0.40 25.48 -0.64
N ALA A 19 0.24 24.46 0.20
CA ALA A 19 1.31 23.52 0.51
C ALA A 19 1.73 22.70 -0.72
N VAL A 20 0.77 22.15 -1.48
CA VAL A 20 1.04 21.40 -2.72
C VAL A 20 1.74 22.28 -3.76
N ASN A 21 1.23 23.49 -3.99
CA ASN A 21 1.85 24.44 -4.93
C ASN A 21 3.28 24.83 -4.52
N ALA A 22 3.50 25.07 -3.22
CA ALA A 22 4.83 25.40 -2.71
C ALA A 22 5.81 24.23 -2.87
N LEU A 23 5.39 23.00 -2.57
CA LEU A 23 6.19 21.79 -2.73
C LEU A 23 6.55 21.52 -4.19
N LEU A 24 5.57 21.56 -5.10
CA LEU A 24 5.82 21.33 -6.53
C LEU A 24 6.68 22.42 -7.15
N LYS A 25 6.52 23.68 -6.70
CA LYS A 25 7.40 24.78 -7.11
C LYS A 25 8.83 24.58 -6.59
N TRP A 26 8.99 24.19 -5.33
CA TRP A 26 10.29 23.89 -4.74
C TRP A 26 10.99 22.77 -5.51
N LYS A 27 10.29 21.68 -5.82
CA LYS A 27 10.85 20.57 -6.59
C LYS A 27 11.30 21.01 -7.99
N LYS A 28 10.50 21.80 -8.71
CA LYS A 28 10.88 22.36 -10.01
C LYS A 28 12.12 23.27 -9.94
N LEU A 29 12.33 23.98 -8.83
CA LEU A 29 13.53 24.78 -8.61
C LEU A 29 14.75 23.88 -8.34
N GLN A 30 14.59 22.89 -7.48
CA GLN A 30 15.64 21.91 -7.17
C GLN A 30 16.09 21.13 -8.41
N SER A 31 15.17 20.64 -9.25
CA SER A 31 15.53 19.94 -10.48
C SER A 31 16.32 20.84 -11.45
N LYS A 32 16.03 22.16 -11.50
CA LYS A 32 16.79 23.11 -12.32
C LYS A 32 18.19 23.38 -11.75
N GLU A 33 18.29 23.46 -10.43
CA GLU A 33 19.56 23.64 -9.72
C GLU A 33 20.47 22.42 -9.90
N LEU A 34 19.91 21.21 -9.76
CA LEU A 34 20.61 19.95 -10.04
C LEU A 34 21.01 19.81 -11.51
N GLN A 35 20.18 20.23 -12.47
CA GLN A 35 20.55 20.21 -13.90
C GLN A 35 21.70 21.18 -14.22
N ASN A 36 21.78 22.32 -13.53
CA ASN A 36 22.89 23.25 -13.65
C ASN A 36 24.18 22.70 -13.02
N LEU A 37 24.08 21.91 -11.95
CA LEU A 37 25.23 21.30 -11.25
C LEU A 37 25.73 20.01 -11.94
N ASN A 38 24.83 19.18 -12.47
CA ASN A 38 25.14 17.90 -13.12
C ASN A 38 25.84 18.03 -14.49
N SER A 39 26.09 19.25 -14.96
CA SER A 39 27.02 19.50 -16.07
C SER A 39 28.51 19.32 -15.68
N LEU A 40 28.82 19.02 -14.40
CA LEU A 40 30.20 18.97 -13.88
C LEU A 40 30.59 17.76 -13.03
N SER A 41 29.73 16.75 -12.82
CA SER A 41 30.13 15.54 -12.09
C SER A 41 29.23 14.35 -12.40
N HIS A 42 29.78 13.32 -13.05
CA HIS A 42 29.26 11.96 -13.01
C HIS A 42 29.72 11.33 -11.69
N GLU A 43 28.84 11.29 -10.69
CA GLU A 43 28.98 10.33 -9.60
C GLU A 43 27.71 9.48 -9.55
N GLU A 44 27.89 8.19 -9.85
CA GLU A 44 26.89 7.15 -9.70
C GLU A 44 26.56 6.98 -8.21
N SER A 45 25.53 7.66 -7.74
CA SER A 45 24.90 7.33 -6.46
C SER A 45 23.79 6.31 -6.73
N GLU A 46 24.00 5.06 -6.31
CA GLU A 46 23.07 3.92 -6.33
C GLU A 46 21.83 4.10 -5.41
N GLU A 47 21.25 5.31 -5.35
CA GLU A 47 20.00 5.61 -4.64
C GLU A 47 18.92 6.13 -5.61
N GLU A 48 18.78 5.47 -6.76
CA GLU A 48 17.73 5.82 -7.71
C GLU A 48 16.33 5.43 -7.16
N ASP A 49 15.40 6.40 -7.22
CA ASP A 49 13.93 6.31 -7.08
C ASP A 49 13.24 6.69 -5.75
N ASP A 50 13.89 7.35 -4.79
CA ASP A 50 13.20 7.89 -3.60
C ASP A 50 12.87 9.40 -3.67
N ASP A 51 13.48 10.14 -4.60
CA ASP A 51 13.45 11.63 -4.66
C ASP A 51 12.13 12.22 -5.17
N ASP A 52 11.32 11.38 -5.81
CA ASP A 52 10.25 11.89 -6.67
C ASP A 52 8.85 11.79 -6.04
N PHE A 53 8.71 11.10 -4.91
CA PHE A 53 7.41 10.87 -4.26
C PHE A 53 7.02 11.95 -3.25
N ILE A 54 5.74 12.32 -3.27
CA ILE A 54 5.13 13.18 -2.28
C ILE A 54 4.61 12.31 -1.14
N TYR A 55 5.00 12.67 0.08
CA TYR A 55 4.64 12.00 1.31
C TYR A 55 3.72 12.87 2.17
N LEU A 56 2.66 12.27 2.69
CA LEU A 56 1.81 12.81 3.73
C LEU A 56 2.21 12.19 5.08
N GLN A 57 2.72 13.02 5.97
CA GLN A 57 3.11 12.65 7.31
C GLN A 57 1.98 12.93 8.30
N LEU A 58 1.44 11.85 8.88
CA LEU A 58 0.49 11.86 9.98
C LEU A 58 1.22 11.89 11.32
N THR A 59 0.84 12.82 12.19
CA THR A 59 1.26 12.85 13.59
C THR A 59 0.04 12.69 14.49
N LEU A 60 0.05 11.67 15.35
CA LEU A 60 -1.01 11.37 16.32
C LEU A 60 -0.73 12.06 17.66
N LYS A 61 -1.78 12.43 18.39
CA LYS A 61 -1.67 12.95 19.76
C LYS A 61 -1.17 11.88 20.75
N LYS A 62 -1.55 10.63 20.55
CA LYS A 62 -1.17 9.48 21.39
C LYS A 62 -0.80 8.29 20.51
N SER A 63 0.19 7.51 20.93
CA SER A 63 0.58 6.29 20.22
C SER A 63 -0.59 5.29 20.23
N PRO A 64 -0.83 4.58 19.11
CA PRO A 64 -1.87 3.55 19.06
C PRO A 64 -1.66 2.47 20.15
N PRO A 65 -2.72 2.03 20.85
CA PRO A 65 -2.60 1.09 21.97
C PRO A 65 -2.30 -0.36 21.56
N LYS A 66 -2.54 -0.73 20.29
CA LYS A 66 -2.18 -2.04 19.71
C LYS A 66 -1.42 -1.82 18.42
N GLN A 67 -0.45 -2.69 18.14
CA GLN A 67 0.21 -2.72 16.85
C GLN A 67 -0.84 -3.07 15.79
N LEU A 68 -1.22 -2.11 14.96
CA LEU A 68 -2.00 -2.37 13.76
C LEU A 68 -1.00 -2.87 12.70
N THR A 69 -0.59 -4.13 12.82
CA THR A 69 0.41 -4.76 11.94
C THR A 69 -0.10 -4.93 10.51
N THR A 70 -1.42 -4.90 10.32
CA THR A 70 -2.06 -4.96 9.01
C THR A 70 -2.08 -3.58 8.36
N PRO A 71 -1.45 -3.40 7.19
CA PRO A 71 -1.56 -2.16 6.42
C PRO A 71 -3.03 -1.82 6.14
N HIS A 72 -3.42 -0.58 6.40
CA HIS A 72 -4.72 -0.06 6.01
C HIS A 72 -4.64 0.48 4.58
N LYS A 73 -5.61 0.09 3.76
CA LYS A 73 -5.70 0.50 2.35
C LYS A 73 -6.53 1.76 2.25
N ILE A 74 -6.00 2.77 1.60
CA ILE A 74 -6.74 3.99 1.26
C ILE A 74 -6.75 4.11 -0.25
N THR A 75 -7.94 4.05 -0.85
CA THR A 75 -8.11 4.21 -2.30
C THR A 75 -7.95 5.68 -2.65
N LEU A 76 -7.09 5.99 -3.61
CA LEU A 76 -6.91 7.33 -4.14
C LEU A 76 -7.66 7.50 -5.47
N PRO A 77 -8.16 8.71 -5.78
CA PRO A 77 -8.79 9.00 -7.06
C PRO A 77 -7.81 8.92 -8.22
N HIS A 78 -6.56 9.38 -8.03
CA HIS A 78 -5.52 9.37 -9.06
C HIS A 78 -4.39 8.42 -8.68
N SER A 79 -4.15 7.39 -9.51
CA SER A 79 -3.04 6.46 -9.29
C SER A 79 -1.70 7.17 -9.52
N PHE A 80 -0.78 7.02 -8.58
CA PHE A 80 0.61 7.49 -8.73
C PHE A 80 1.60 6.33 -8.90
N GLN A 81 1.11 5.10 -8.83
CA GLN A 81 1.93 3.89 -8.94
C GLN A 81 2.08 3.50 -10.40
N SER A 82 3.30 3.15 -10.81
CA SER A 82 3.54 2.57 -12.12
C SER A 82 2.87 1.21 -12.23
N PHE A 83 2.27 0.91 -13.39
CA PHE A 83 1.67 -0.39 -13.70
C PHE A 83 2.71 -1.39 -14.25
N SER A 84 4.00 -1.09 -14.12
CA SER A 84 5.09 -1.91 -14.63
C SER A 84 5.69 -2.80 -13.54
N ASN A 85 6.20 -3.98 -13.91
CA ASN A 85 6.94 -4.88 -13.02
C ASN A 85 6.13 -5.26 -11.76
N ILE A 86 4.90 -5.76 -11.97
CA ILE A 86 3.99 -6.18 -10.90
C ILE A 86 4.18 -7.67 -10.59
N CYS A 87 4.43 -7.98 -9.31
CA CYS A 87 4.50 -9.34 -8.81
C CYS A 87 3.27 -9.69 -7.95
N LEU A 88 2.52 -10.73 -8.33
CA LEU A 88 1.38 -11.24 -7.56
C LEU A 88 1.75 -12.48 -6.73
N ILE A 89 1.57 -12.40 -5.41
CA ILE A 89 1.81 -13.50 -4.47
C ILE A 89 0.49 -14.18 -4.12
N ILE A 90 0.38 -15.46 -4.48
CA ILE A 90 -0.82 -16.27 -4.22
C ILE A 90 -0.57 -17.30 -3.11
N ALA A 91 -1.66 -17.65 -2.42
CA ALA A 91 -1.65 -18.77 -1.48
C ALA A 91 -1.45 -20.09 -2.24
N ASP A 92 -0.67 -21.00 -1.66
CA ASP A 92 -0.56 -22.35 -2.19
C ASP A 92 -1.86 -23.13 -1.95
N ARG A 93 -2.07 -24.19 -2.75
CA ARG A 93 -3.13 -25.17 -2.45
C ARG A 93 -2.89 -25.69 -1.03
N PRO A 94 -3.94 -25.85 -0.19
CA PRO A 94 -3.78 -26.66 1.00
C PRO A 94 -3.37 -28.06 0.54
N LYS A 95 -2.14 -28.48 0.86
CA LYS A 95 -1.72 -29.87 0.66
C LYS A 95 -2.80 -30.74 1.31
N LYS A 96 -3.42 -31.62 0.52
CA LYS A 96 -4.26 -32.69 1.11
C LYS A 96 -3.39 -33.40 2.16
N PRO A 97 -3.89 -33.64 3.38
CA PRO A 97 -3.13 -34.45 4.34
C PRO A 97 -2.88 -35.82 3.70
N HIS A 98 -1.62 -36.18 3.52
CA HIS A 98 -1.24 -37.49 3.01
C HIS A 98 -1.53 -38.55 4.10
N ASN A 99 -2.41 -39.50 3.75
CA ASN A 99 -2.62 -40.84 4.30
C ASN A 99 -2.46 -41.09 5.82
N SER A 100 -3.60 -41.38 6.46
CA SER A 100 -3.68 -42.57 7.33
C SER A 100 -4.96 -43.34 7.01
N LYS A 101 -4.75 -44.52 6.41
CA LYS A 101 -5.56 -45.74 6.31
C LYS A 101 -7.05 -45.68 6.69
N SER A 102 -7.85 -46.21 5.76
CA SER A 102 -9.13 -46.91 5.96
C SER A 102 -9.34 -47.52 7.35
N ILE A 103 -10.55 -47.36 7.89
CA ILE A 103 -11.46 -48.44 8.33
C ILE A 103 -12.87 -47.82 8.44
N LEU A 104 -13.85 -48.61 8.03
CA LEU A 104 -15.27 -48.32 7.88
C LEU A 104 -15.93 -47.95 9.21
N ASP A 105 -17.01 -47.16 9.18
CA ASP A 105 -18.32 -47.59 9.71
C ASP A 105 -19.45 -46.61 9.38
N ALA A 106 -20.66 -47.16 9.44
CA ALA A 106 -21.84 -46.85 8.65
C ALA A 106 -22.71 -45.68 9.16
N LYS A 107 -23.44 -45.09 8.19
CA LYS A 107 -24.81 -44.50 8.25
C LYS A 107 -25.18 -43.57 9.43
N THR A 108 -25.48 -42.30 9.12
CA THR A 108 -26.86 -41.75 9.02
C THR A 108 -26.89 -40.21 8.91
N ASP A 109 -27.54 -39.75 7.84
CA ASP A 109 -28.50 -38.65 7.72
C ASP A 109 -28.38 -37.29 8.45
N LYS A 110 -28.47 -36.26 7.58
CA LYS A 110 -29.18 -34.96 7.70
C LYS A 110 -28.41 -33.68 8.09
N ILE A 111 -28.30 -32.84 7.05
CA ILE A 111 -28.55 -31.38 7.01
C ILE A 111 -27.53 -30.47 7.73
N LYS A 112 -26.67 -29.82 6.93
CA LYS A 112 -26.44 -28.36 6.97
C LYS A 112 -25.54 -27.87 5.80
N LYS A 113 -26.19 -27.19 4.85
CA LYS A 113 -25.77 -26.02 4.04
C LYS A 113 -24.43 -26.07 3.26
N PRO A 114 -24.44 -25.91 1.92
CA PRO A 114 -23.23 -25.83 1.11
C PRO A 114 -22.82 -24.38 0.88
N HIS A 115 -21.84 -23.84 1.62
CA HIS A 115 -21.15 -22.60 1.20
C HIS A 115 -19.73 -22.57 1.75
N ASN A 116 -18.81 -23.22 1.04
CA ASN A 116 -17.40 -22.81 1.10
C ASN A 116 -16.71 -23.25 -0.19
N SER A 117 -16.94 -22.49 -1.27
CA SER A 117 -16.14 -22.54 -2.48
C SER A 117 -14.72 -22.07 -2.13
N LYS A 118 -13.90 -22.99 -1.60
CA LYS A 118 -12.45 -22.87 -1.53
C LYS A 118 -11.94 -22.88 -2.96
N ILE A 119 -11.88 -21.70 -3.57
CA ILE A 119 -11.30 -21.50 -4.90
C ILE A 119 -9.81 -21.88 -4.81
N ASN A 120 -9.48 -23.03 -5.38
CA ASN A 120 -8.12 -23.51 -5.55
C ASN A 120 -7.54 -22.82 -6.78
N LEU A 121 -6.78 -21.74 -6.57
CA LEU A 121 -6.22 -20.94 -7.66
C LEU A 121 -4.83 -21.49 -8.02
N ASP A 122 -4.67 -21.95 -9.27
CA ASP A 122 -3.37 -22.37 -9.80
C ASP A 122 -2.69 -21.23 -10.57
N VAL A 123 -1.36 -21.18 -10.56
CA VAL A 123 -0.58 -20.07 -11.19
C VAL A 123 -0.95 -19.92 -12.66
N GLU A 124 -1.09 -21.02 -13.38
CA GLU A 124 -1.44 -20.99 -14.80
C GLU A 124 -2.88 -20.52 -15.06
N THR A 125 -3.81 -20.84 -14.16
CA THR A 125 -5.19 -20.35 -14.28
C THR A 125 -5.27 -18.86 -13.97
N VAL A 126 -4.45 -18.39 -13.03
CA VAL A 126 -4.33 -16.97 -12.71
C VAL A 126 -3.75 -16.23 -13.89
N GLN A 127 -2.61 -16.69 -14.40
CA GLN A 127 -1.92 -16.07 -15.52
C GLN A 127 -2.81 -15.97 -16.76
N LYS A 128 -3.52 -17.05 -17.13
CA LYS A 128 -4.47 -17.03 -18.25
C LYS A 128 -5.63 -16.05 -18.04
N LYS A 129 -6.12 -15.88 -16.81
CA LYS A 129 -7.17 -14.90 -16.50
C LYS A 129 -6.65 -13.47 -16.54
N LEU A 130 -5.42 -13.24 -16.10
CA LEU A 130 -4.77 -11.93 -16.14
C LEU A 130 -4.47 -11.51 -17.59
N GLU A 131 -4.00 -12.44 -18.43
CA GLU A 131 -3.80 -12.23 -19.86
C GLU A 131 -5.13 -11.95 -20.57
N TYR A 132 -6.19 -12.69 -20.24
CA TYR A 132 -7.53 -12.46 -20.78
C TYR A 132 -8.13 -11.11 -20.38
N GLU A 133 -7.90 -10.67 -19.13
CA GLU A 133 -8.39 -9.39 -18.62
C GLU A 133 -7.50 -8.19 -18.99
N GLY A 134 -6.32 -8.45 -19.59
CA GLY A 134 -5.38 -7.43 -20.04
C GLY A 134 -4.67 -6.70 -18.91
N ILE A 135 -4.31 -7.41 -17.84
CA ILE A 135 -3.66 -6.83 -16.65
C ILE A 135 -2.14 -7.05 -16.74
N PRO A 136 -1.32 -5.99 -16.62
CA PRO A 136 0.14 -6.09 -16.68
C PRO A 136 0.70 -6.70 -15.39
N ILE A 137 0.70 -8.03 -15.28
CA ILE A 137 1.36 -8.75 -14.18
C ILE A 137 2.50 -9.59 -14.75
N ASP A 138 3.72 -9.22 -14.41
CA ASP A 138 4.94 -9.83 -14.94
C ASP A 138 5.24 -11.20 -14.33
N LYS A 139 4.92 -11.38 -13.05
CA LYS A 139 5.18 -12.67 -12.37
C LYS A 139 4.14 -12.99 -11.30
N VAL A 140 3.64 -14.22 -11.35
CA VAL A 140 2.80 -14.81 -10.30
C VAL A 140 3.64 -15.79 -9.49
N MET A 141 3.75 -15.57 -8.18
CA MET A 141 4.54 -16.40 -7.25
C MET A 141 3.67 -17.08 -6.19
N LYS A 142 3.91 -18.37 -5.96
CA LYS A 142 3.32 -19.11 -4.84
C LYS A 142 4.12 -18.87 -3.56
N ILE A 143 3.45 -18.86 -2.41
CA ILE A 143 4.12 -18.75 -1.11
C ILE A 143 5.16 -19.85 -0.84
N SER A 144 4.95 -21.06 -1.38
CA SER A 144 5.91 -22.17 -1.27
C SER A 144 7.21 -21.89 -2.03
N LYS A 145 7.12 -21.29 -3.22
CA LYS A 145 8.29 -20.87 -4.01
C LYS A 145 9.03 -19.73 -3.30
N LEU A 146 8.29 -18.79 -2.72
CA LEU A 146 8.85 -17.73 -1.89
C LEU A 146 9.64 -18.28 -0.68
N LYS A 147 9.12 -19.34 -0.05
CA LYS A 147 9.75 -19.97 1.12
C LYS A 147 11.01 -20.77 0.78
N SER A 148 11.06 -21.42 -0.38
CA SER A 148 12.19 -22.26 -0.79
C SER A 148 13.31 -21.47 -1.48
N GLU A 149 12.95 -20.61 -2.44
CA GLU A 149 13.91 -19.98 -3.36
C GLU A 149 14.46 -18.67 -2.78
N TYR A 150 13.64 -17.91 -2.05
CA TYR A 150 14.02 -16.59 -1.52
C TYR A 150 14.37 -16.65 -0.03
N LYS A 151 15.08 -17.70 0.40
CA LYS A 151 15.54 -17.82 1.80
C LYS A 151 16.75 -16.94 2.08
N SER A 152 17.68 -16.84 1.13
CA SER A 152 18.88 -16.01 1.23
C SER A 152 18.54 -14.52 1.23
N PHE A 153 19.36 -13.71 1.89
CA PHE A 153 19.18 -12.26 1.91
C PHE A 153 19.39 -11.63 0.52
N GLU A 154 20.28 -12.20 -0.27
CA GLU A 154 20.59 -11.77 -1.64
C GLU A 154 19.39 -11.97 -2.57
N ALA A 155 18.79 -13.16 -2.61
CA ALA A 155 17.62 -13.40 -3.45
C ALA A 155 16.43 -12.49 -3.07
N LYS A 156 16.28 -12.15 -1.78
CA LYS A 156 15.25 -11.18 -1.35
C LYS A 156 15.54 -9.78 -1.84
N ARG A 157 16.81 -9.38 -1.92
CA ARG A 157 17.23 -8.08 -2.46
C ARG A 157 16.99 -8.05 -3.97
N GLU A 158 17.41 -9.08 -4.70
CA GLU A 158 17.14 -9.22 -6.13
C GLU A 158 15.64 -9.16 -6.44
N LEU A 159 14.81 -9.85 -5.64
CA LEU A 159 13.36 -9.78 -5.78
C LEU A 159 12.84 -8.35 -5.55
N TYR A 160 13.35 -7.69 -4.52
CA TYR A 160 12.96 -6.32 -4.18
C TYR A 160 13.36 -5.32 -5.27
N ASP A 161 14.50 -5.53 -5.92
CA ASP A 161 15.02 -4.65 -6.97
C ASP A 161 14.31 -4.91 -8.32
N SER A 162 14.02 -6.17 -8.65
CA SER A 162 13.38 -6.58 -9.91
C SER A 162 11.93 -6.10 -10.10
N TYR A 163 11.19 -5.86 -9.02
CA TYR A 163 9.76 -5.52 -9.08
C TYR A 163 9.45 -4.20 -8.38
N GLU A 164 8.50 -3.43 -8.91
CA GLU A 164 8.09 -2.15 -8.32
C GLU A 164 6.88 -2.30 -7.40
N LEU A 165 5.92 -3.14 -7.78
CA LEU A 165 4.68 -3.36 -7.04
C LEU A 165 4.52 -4.84 -6.68
N PHE A 166 4.20 -5.09 -5.41
CA PHE A 166 3.85 -6.42 -4.93
C PHE A 166 2.37 -6.43 -4.58
N LEU A 167 1.64 -7.38 -5.16
CA LEU A 167 0.26 -7.69 -4.81
C LEU A 167 0.25 -9.02 -4.08
N ALA A 168 -0.63 -9.19 -3.09
CA ALA A 168 -0.69 -10.40 -2.30
C ALA A 168 -2.14 -10.78 -1.97
N ASP A 169 -2.48 -12.06 -2.08
CA ASP A 169 -3.77 -12.55 -1.57
C ASP A 169 -3.90 -12.22 -0.08
N LYS A 170 -5.04 -11.69 0.35
CA LYS A 170 -5.32 -11.36 1.77
C LYS A 170 -4.98 -12.49 2.75
N ARG A 171 -5.07 -13.75 2.32
CA ARG A 171 -4.70 -14.92 3.13
C ARG A 171 -3.20 -15.04 3.41
N VAL A 172 -2.36 -14.59 2.48
CA VAL A 172 -0.90 -14.70 2.62
C VAL A 172 -0.28 -13.52 3.34
N VAL A 173 -0.94 -12.35 3.37
CA VAL A 173 -0.39 -11.09 3.92
C VAL A 173 0.17 -11.26 5.33
N ASN A 174 -0.47 -12.03 6.19
CA ASN A 174 0.00 -12.27 7.57
C ASN A 174 1.31 -13.08 7.65
N LEU A 175 1.63 -13.87 6.61
CA LEU A 175 2.83 -14.71 6.54
C LEU A 175 4.00 -13.99 5.86
N LEU A 176 3.74 -12.94 5.07
CA LEU A 176 4.75 -12.23 4.29
C LEU A 176 5.83 -11.55 5.13
N PRO A 177 5.54 -10.92 6.31
CA PRO A 177 6.58 -10.34 7.15
C PRO A 177 7.66 -11.34 7.57
N GLY A 178 7.27 -12.60 7.81
CA GLY A 178 8.21 -13.66 8.16
C GLY A 178 9.04 -14.17 6.97
N LEU A 179 8.51 -14.10 5.75
CA LEU A 179 9.16 -14.62 4.54
C LEU A 179 10.03 -13.56 3.86
N LEU A 180 9.46 -12.40 3.53
CA LEU A 180 10.15 -11.30 2.86
C LEU A 180 11.16 -10.59 3.79
N GLY A 181 10.99 -10.74 5.11
CA GLY A 181 11.92 -10.25 6.11
C GLY A 181 12.04 -8.72 6.13
N LYS A 182 13.14 -8.24 6.74
CA LYS A 182 13.32 -6.81 7.02
C LYS A 182 13.53 -5.96 5.77
N GLN A 183 14.02 -6.50 4.65
CA GLN A 183 14.29 -5.69 3.45
C GLN A 183 13.02 -5.00 2.94
N PHE A 184 11.92 -5.75 2.84
CA PHE A 184 10.62 -5.23 2.40
C PHE A 184 9.94 -4.33 3.45
N TYR A 185 10.04 -4.70 4.73
CA TYR A 185 9.27 -4.05 5.80
C TYR A 185 10.03 -2.95 6.57
N LYS A 186 11.34 -2.78 6.36
CA LYS A 186 12.14 -1.70 6.98
C LYS A 186 11.85 -0.36 6.31
N LYS A 187 12.00 -0.28 4.98
CA LYS A 187 11.71 0.94 4.21
C LYS A 187 10.19 1.14 3.98
N LYS A 188 9.37 0.10 4.17
CA LYS A 188 7.92 0.07 3.91
C LYS A 188 7.53 0.58 2.50
N ARG A 189 8.46 0.58 1.53
CA ARG A 189 8.29 1.16 0.18
C ARG A 189 7.47 0.24 -0.73
N LYS A 190 7.84 -1.04 -0.76
CA LYS A 190 7.28 -2.10 -1.62
C LYS A 190 6.59 -3.17 -0.78
N VAL A 191 5.78 -2.75 0.20
CA VAL A 191 5.01 -3.69 1.03
C VAL A 191 3.90 -4.29 0.17
N PRO A 192 3.70 -5.62 0.17
CA PRO A 192 2.67 -6.24 -0.64
C PRO A 192 1.27 -5.71 -0.32
N VAL A 193 0.56 -5.19 -1.32
CA VAL A 193 -0.82 -4.71 -1.22
C VAL A 193 -1.75 -5.93 -1.15
N PRO A 194 -2.63 -6.03 -0.13
CA PRO A 194 -3.60 -7.11 -0.08
C PRO A 194 -4.55 -7.02 -1.28
N VAL A 195 -4.95 -8.14 -1.87
CA VAL A 195 -5.92 -8.26 -2.96
C VAL A 195 -6.85 -9.42 -2.63
N ASP A 196 -8.16 -9.21 -2.75
CA ASP A 196 -9.16 -10.22 -2.44
C ASP A 196 -9.48 -11.08 -3.68
N LEU A 197 -8.67 -12.12 -3.92
CA LEU A 197 -8.83 -13.06 -5.06
C LEU A 197 -9.98 -14.08 -4.88
N ARG A 198 -10.80 -13.95 -3.83
CA ARG A 198 -11.87 -14.90 -3.47
C ARG A 198 -13.25 -14.51 -4.01
N GLY A 199 -13.44 -13.26 -4.40
CA GLY A 199 -14.75 -12.74 -4.82
C GLY A 199 -15.15 -13.20 -6.22
N ASN A 200 -16.45 -13.17 -6.51
CA ASN A 200 -17.01 -13.19 -7.88
C ASN A 200 -16.81 -11.84 -8.60
N SER A 201 -16.11 -10.90 -7.97
CA SER A 201 -15.78 -9.59 -8.52
C SER A 201 -14.70 -9.72 -9.61
N SER A 202 -14.79 -8.88 -10.63
CA SER A 202 -13.79 -8.75 -11.69
C SER A 202 -12.40 -8.57 -11.08
N TRP A 203 -11.45 -9.44 -11.40
CA TRP A 203 -10.10 -9.34 -10.84
C TRP A 203 -9.41 -8.06 -11.29
N LYS A 204 -9.71 -7.61 -12.51
CA LYS A 204 -9.33 -6.31 -13.07
C LYS A 204 -9.66 -5.15 -12.14
N GLU A 205 -10.90 -5.03 -11.68
CA GLU A 205 -11.32 -3.93 -10.80
C GLU A 205 -10.58 -3.96 -9.46
N GLU A 206 -10.38 -5.15 -8.89
CA GLU A 206 -9.65 -5.29 -7.63
C GLU A 206 -8.18 -4.90 -7.79
N ILE A 207 -7.55 -5.28 -8.91
CA ILE A 207 -6.15 -4.98 -9.19
C ILE A 207 -5.97 -3.50 -9.54
N GLU A 208 -6.84 -2.92 -10.36
CA GLU A 208 -6.86 -1.50 -10.66
C GLU A 208 -7.03 -0.68 -9.38
N ARG A 209 -7.96 -1.08 -8.52
CA ARG A 209 -8.12 -0.48 -7.19
C ARG A 209 -6.88 -0.63 -6.33
N ALA A 210 -6.22 -1.79 -6.36
CA ALA A 210 -5.00 -2.03 -5.61
C ALA A 210 -3.84 -1.15 -6.09
N CYS A 211 -3.75 -0.87 -7.39
CA CYS A 211 -2.77 0.06 -7.96
C CYS A 211 -3.04 1.51 -7.53
N SER A 212 -4.31 1.91 -7.51
CA SER A 212 -4.73 3.24 -7.01
C SER A 212 -4.75 3.34 -5.47
N THR A 213 -4.38 2.29 -4.75
CA THR A 213 -4.40 2.26 -3.29
C THR A 213 -3.04 2.66 -2.71
N THR A 214 -3.06 3.51 -1.69
CA THR A 214 -1.91 3.75 -0.82
C THR A 214 -2.04 2.99 0.50
N LEU A 215 -0.91 2.57 1.08
CA LEU A 215 -0.86 1.76 2.28
C LEU A 215 -0.44 2.57 3.51
N LEU A 216 -1.34 2.71 4.47
CA LEU A 216 -1.05 3.30 5.76
C LEU A 216 -0.65 2.20 6.77
N CYS A 217 0.60 2.27 7.24
CA CYS A 217 1.14 1.34 8.24
C CYS A 217 1.45 2.06 9.55
N LEU A 218 0.50 2.06 10.49
CA LEU A 218 0.72 2.65 11.82
C LEU A 218 1.74 1.82 12.61
N GLY A 219 2.86 2.44 12.94
CA GLY A 219 3.87 1.86 13.83
C GLY A 219 3.54 2.03 15.31
N ASN A 220 4.52 1.74 16.16
CA ASN A 220 4.43 1.95 17.60
C ASN A 220 4.62 3.42 18.01
N GLY A 221 5.04 4.27 17.06
CA GLY A 221 5.22 5.69 17.27
C GLY A 221 3.95 6.50 17.04
N THR A 222 4.06 7.81 17.26
CA THR A 222 3.02 8.79 16.95
C THR A 222 3.06 9.26 15.50
N CYS A 223 4.20 9.10 14.83
CA CYS A 223 4.41 9.54 13.46
C CYS A 223 4.28 8.37 12.48
N SER A 224 3.57 8.58 11.39
CA SER A 224 3.48 7.64 10.26
C SER A 224 3.47 8.42 8.95
N VAL A 225 4.04 7.83 7.91
CA VAL A 225 4.21 8.48 6.61
C VAL A 225 3.48 7.64 5.56
N LEU A 226 2.76 8.31 4.66
CA LEU A 226 1.98 7.74 3.57
C LEU A 226 2.46 8.34 2.24
N LYS A 227 2.50 7.55 1.18
CA LYS A 227 2.74 8.05 -0.19
C LYS A 227 1.43 8.51 -0.80
N ILE A 228 1.42 9.68 -1.42
CA ILE A 228 0.17 10.26 -1.96
C ILE A 228 0.27 10.66 -3.43
N GLY A 229 1.48 10.71 -4.00
CA GLY A 229 1.67 11.16 -5.37
C GLY A 229 3.12 11.10 -5.81
N LYS A 230 3.35 11.28 -7.10
CA LYS A 230 4.66 11.57 -7.67
C LYS A 230 4.71 13.06 -8.01
N GLY A 231 5.87 13.70 -7.89
CA GLY A 231 6.01 15.13 -8.18
C GLY A 231 5.89 15.49 -9.66
N GLY A 232 5.74 14.50 -10.56
CA GLY A 232 5.36 14.72 -11.97
C GLY A 232 3.86 14.86 -12.21
N MET A 233 3.00 14.59 -11.22
CA MET A 233 1.54 14.73 -11.34
C MET A 233 1.10 16.20 -11.32
N GLU A 234 -0.11 16.46 -11.81
CA GLU A 234 -0.68 17.81 -11.79
C GLU A 234 -1.05 18.23 -10.35
N ASN A 235 -0.94 19.53 -10.06
CA ASN A 235 -1.28 20.09 -8.75
C ASN A 235 -2.72 19.73 -8.32
N GLY A 236 -3.66 19.69 -9.26
CA GLY A 236 -5.07 19.33 -9.01
C GLY A 236 -5.22 17.88 -8.58
N GLU A 237 -4.60 16.94 -9.30
CA GLU A 237 -4.64 15.50 -8.99
C GLU A 237 -4.03 15.21 -7.62
N VAL A 238 -2.88 15.83 -7.32
CA VAL A 238 -2.22 15.67 -6.01
C VAL A 238 -3.12 16.19 -4.89
N MET A 239 -3.78 17.33 -5.09
CA MET A 239 -4.68 17.91 -4.10
C MET A 239 -5.87 16.99 -3.79
N GLU A 240 -6.49 16.41 -4.82
CA GLU A 240 -7.58 15.43 -4.64
C GLU A 240 -7.10 14.18 -3.92
N ASN A 241 -5.90 13.68 -4.25
CA ASN A 241 -5.28 12.56 -3.54
C ASN A 241 -5.01 12.87 -2.07
N VAL A 242 -4.56 14.09 -1.73
CA VAL A 242 -4.33 14.51 -0.34
C VAL A 242 -5.65 14.50 0.44
N LEU A 243 -6.71 15.07 -0.12
CA LEU A 243 -8.01 15.15 0.53
C LEU A 243 -8.58 13.74 0.79
N ALA A 244 -8.60 12.89 -0.24
CA ALA A 244 -9.03 11.50 -0.11
C ALA A 244 -8.18 10.71 0.91
N SER A 245 -6.87 10.97 0.93
CA SER A 245 -5.96 10.37 1.93
C SER A 245 -6.31 10.79 3.35
N ILE A 246 -6.58 12.07 3.59
CA ILE A 246 -6.93 12.59 4.91
C ILE A 246 -8.25 11.97 5.39
N ASP A 247 -9.26 11.90 4.53
CA ASP A 247 -10.55 11.30 4.86
C ASP A 247 -10.39 9.81 5.23
N GLY A 248 -9.64 9.04 4.42
CA GLY A 248 -9.34 7.63 4.72
C GLY A 248 -8.52 7.42 5.99
N ILE A 249 -7.59 8.34 6.31
CA ILE A 249 -6.83 8.29 7.57
C ILE A 249 -7.75 8.55 8.77
N ILE A 250 -8.64 9.54 8.68
CA ILE A 250 -9.53 9.93 9.80
C ILE A 250 -10.45 8.76 10.19
N GLU A 251 -10.91 7.97 9.22
CA GLU A 251 -11.72 6.77 9.49
C GLU A 251 -10.94 5.67 10.22
N PHE A 252 -9.64 5.55 9.94
CA PHE A 252 -8.78 4.52 10.52
C PHE A 252 -8.22 4.87 11.90
N VAL A 253 -7.97 6.15 12.16
CA VAL A 253 -7.30 6.60 13.39
C VAL A 253 -8.21 6.44 14.62
N PRO A 254 -7.68 5.91 15.75
CA PRO A 254 -8.44 5.85 16.99
C PRO A 254 -8.80 7.27 17.45
N LYS A 255 -10.08 7.50 17.75
CA LYS A 255 -10.67 8.82 18.07
C LYS A 255 -10.78 9.78 16.88
N LYS A 256 -10.70 9.28 15.64
CA LYS A 256 -10.90 10.06 14.41
C LYS A 256 -10.01 11.31 14.39
N LEU A 257 -10.58 12.48 14.11
CA LEU A 257 -9.88 13.75 14.02
C LEU A 257 -9.24 14.17 15.36
N ASP A 258 -9.86 13.88 16.50
CA ASP A 258 -9.34 14.25 17.82
C ASP A 258 -8.05 13.48 18.18
N GLY A 259 -7.84 12.33 17.54
CA GLY A 259 -6.61 11.55 17.66
C GLY A 259 -5.43 12.13 16.89
N VAL A 260 -5.69 13.01 15.92
CA VAL A 260 -4.68 13.59 15.03
C VAL A 260 -4.13 14.87 15.65
N ARG A 261 -2.80 14.97 15.70
CA ARG A 261 -2.08 16.20 16.08
C ARG A 261 -1.83 17.07 14.86
N ALA A 262 -1.27 16.50 13.80
CA ALA A 262 -0.91 17.28 12.62
C ALA A 262 -0.80 16.42 11.36
N PHE A 263 -1.05 17.05 10.21
CA PHE A 263 -0.73 16.53 8.89
C PHE A 263 0.31 17.44 8.25
N HIS A 264 1.41 16.86 7.77
CA HIS A 264 2.44 17.58 7.02
C HIS A 264 2.68 16.93 5.66
N LEU A 265 2.94 17.74 4.64
CA LEU A 265 3.33 17.28 3.31
C LEU A 265 4.83 17.50 3.10
N LYS A 266 5.53 16.51 2.54
CA LYS A 266 6.97 16.60 2.26
C LYS A 266 7.39 15.75 1.07
N PHE A 267 8.56 16.03 0.52
CA PHE A 267 9.35 15.08 -0.26
C PHE A 267 10.35 14.36 0.67
N SER A 268 11.16 13.45 0.12
CA SER A 268 12.34 12.87 0.81
C SER A 268 13.25 13.95 1.38
N ASP A 269 13.61 14.94 0.54
CA ASP A 269 14.64 15.94 0.84
C ASP A 269 14.07 17.31 1.23
N SER A 270 12.75 17.45 1.14
CA SER A 270 12.08 18.73 1.40
C SER A 270 11.66 18.90 2.85
N LEU A 271 11.46 20.15 3.24
CA LEU A 271 10.84 20.51 4.51
C LEU A 271 9.36 20.10 4.54
N ALA A 272 8.90 19.71 5.73
CA ALA A 272 7.53 19.28 5.94
C ALA A 272 6.59 20.49 6.08
N LEU A 273 5.73 20.73 5.10
CA LEU A 273 4.76 21.81 5.09
C LEU A 273 3.49 21.41 5.86
N PRO A 274 3.04 22.21 6.83
CA PRO A 274 1.85 21.90 7.61
C PRO A 274 0.57 22.11 6.77
N VAL A 275 -0.25 21.08 6.71
CA VAL A 275 -1.59 21.09 6.11
C VAL A 275 -2.67 21.26 7.16
N TYR A 276 -2.48 20.62 8.31
CA TYR A 276 -3.38 20.67 9.45
C TYR A 276 -2.56 20.58 10.72
N GLU A 277 -2.91 21.40 11.70
CA GLU A 277 -2.34 21.34 13.04
C GLU A 277 -3.46 21.55 14.07
N ALA A 278 -3.56 20.61 14.99
CA ALA A 278 -4.44 20.72 16.13
C ALA A 278 -3.74 21.55 17.21
N LEU A 279 -4.47 22.51 17.79
CA LEU A 279 -3.97 23.28 18.92
C LEU A 279 -3.57 22.35 20.08
N PRO A 280 -2.48 22.67 20.81
CA PRO A 280 -2.12 21.92 22.00
C PRO A 280 -3.25 22.02 23.02
N ASP A 281 -3.65 20.87 23.56
CA ASP A 281 -4.63 20.82 24.64
C ASP A 281 -4.05 21.61 25.83
N LYS A 282 -4.73 22.71 26.24
CA LYS A 282 -4.34 23.47 27.43
C LYS A 282 -4.38 22.52 28.62
N LYS A 283 -3.22 22.32 29.26
CA LYS A 283 -3.12 21.57 30.52
C LYS A 283 -3.79 22.33 31.65
#